data_AF-A0AAU8LTY2-F1
#
_entry.id   AF-A0AAU8LTY2-F1
#
_cell.length_a   1.000
_cell.length_b   1.000
_cell.length_c   1.000
_cell.angle_alpha   90.00
_cell.angle_beta   90.00
_cell.angle_gamma   90.00
#
_symmetry.space_group_name_H-M   'P 1'
#
loop_
_entity.id
_entity.type
_entity.pdbx_description
1 polymer ?
#
loop_
_entity_poly.entity_id
_entity_poly.type
_entity_poly.pdbx_seq_one_letter_code
_entity_poly.pdbx_strand_id
1 'polypeptide(L)'
;MKTHGGLHTHRGLIALTGAFFAAFALSGCGHEKPIDPQAELLPEQNIERAFQKQETLTAGHNFIAPVLRESAPAEKIHLDPPTPVAPPKAETELTLSAPHPSQCWMGDVTNPLREVVTSLEEQSLLYNTGPLTDCSGIFHRVLQGLKEQCPGRDFPTVEKDRDSRALARWYHERGKLQLIDNAEESAALLKPGAIIFFGRNGSVYEDFSVDDLLTPRKGIAHLGVVVKVHKDESGKVLHYELFHGYGRKGITAASVTDWHKRTPTRNGYPPFGNGRQQWVAVARI
;
A
#
# COMPACT_ATOMS: atom_id res chain seq x y z
N MET A 1 -14.26 52.18 -49.42
CA MET A 1 -13.96 53.17 -48.37
C MET A 1 -12.75 52.68 -47.59
N LYS A 2 -11.69 53.49 -47.54
CA LYS A 2 -10.49 53.28 -46.73
C LYS A 2 -10.70 53.97 -45.38
N THR A 3 -10.40 53.30 -44.28
CA THR A 3 -10.01 53.98 -43.03
C THR A 3 -8.91 53.19 -42.32
N HIS A 4 -7.88 53.96 -41.95
CA HIS A 4 -6.64 53.61 -41.29
C HIS A 4 -6.79 53.45 -39.76
N GLY A 5 -5.77 52.83 -39.15
CA GLY A 5 -5.25 53.17 -37.82
C GLY A 5 -5.82 52.34 -36.66
N GLY A 6 -5.05 51.88 -35.68
CA GLY A 6 -3.65 52.11 -35.38
C GLY A 6 -3.17 51.14 -34.29
N LEU A 7 -1.86 50.94 -34.26
CA LEU A 7 -1.12 50.17 -33.27
C LEU A 7 -1.21 50.82 -31.88
N HIS A 8 -1.43 50.01 -30.84
CA HIS A 8 -0.92 50.29 -29.51
C HIS A 8 -0.17 49.08 -28.96
N THR A 9 1.15 49.22 -28.96
CA THR A 9 2.13 48.48 -28.17
C THR A 9 2.03 48.91 -26.70
N HIS A 10 1.83 47.96 -25.80
CA HIS A 10 2.26 48.13 -24.41
C HIS A 10 3.18 46.98 -23.99
N ARG A 11 4.45 47.35 -23.84
CA ARG A 11 5.48 46.59 -23.13
C ARG A 11 5.15 46.62 -21.64
N GLY A 12 5.05 45.44 -21.03
CA GLY A 12 5.01 45.27 -19.58
C GLY A 12 5.85 44.04 -19.24
N LEU A 13 7.17 44.24 -19.17
CA LEU A 13 8.12 43.24 -18.73
C LEU A 13 8.08 43.21 -17.20
N ILE A 14 7.46 42.19 -16.60
CA ILE A 14 7.58 41.93 -15.16
C ILE A 14 8.44 40.67 -15.01
N ALA A 15 9.72 40.90 -14.70
CA ALA A 15 10.61 39.86 -14.22
C ALA A 15 10.29 39.59 -12.75
N LEU A 16 9.63 38.47 -12.46
CA LEU A 16 9.50 37.92 -11.11
C LEU A 16 10.41 36.70 -11.01
N THR A 17 11.68 36.95 -10.67
CA THR A 17 12.57 35.95 -10.11
C THR A 17 12.15 35.67 -8.67
N GLY A 18 11.11 34.85 -8.52
CA GLY A 18 10.69 34.30 -7.24
C GLY A 18 11.07 32.83 -7.19
N ALA A 19 12.19 32.50 -6.55
CA ALA A 19 12.53 31.13 -6.19
C ALA A 19 11.51 30.66 -5.13
N PHE A 20 10.44 30.02 -5.57
CA PHE A 20 9.53 29.29 -4.69
C PHE A 20 10.23 28.00 -4.26
N PHE A 21 10.85 28.01 -3.09
CA PHE A 21 11.08 26.78 -2.33
C PHE A 21 9.72 26.25 -1.89
N ALA A 22 9.17 25.34 -2.67
CA ALA A 22 8.03 24.54 -2.26
C ALA A 22 8.49 23.62 -1.11
N ALA A 23 8.32 24.08 0.13
CA ALA A 23 8.40 23.24 1.30
C ALA A 23 7.20 22.28 1.25
N PHE A 24 7.41 21.09 0.67
CA PHE A 24 6.45 20.00 0.75
C PHE A 24 6.33 19.58 2.22
N ALA A 25 5.31 20.11 2.91
CA ALA A 25 4.90 19.61 4.20
C ALA A 25 4.38 18.17 3.99
N LEU A 26 5.22 17.19 4.34
CA LEU A 26 4.88 15.77 4.38
C LEU A 26 3.83 15.54 5.49
N SER A 27 2.57 15.86 5.18
CA SER A 27 1.40 15.45 5.96
C SER A 27 1.17 13.95 5.72
N GLY A 28 2.02 13.12 6.33
CA GLY A 28 1.88 11.66 6.31
C GLY A 28 0.53 11.22 6.90
N CYS A 29 0.03 10.08 6.42
CA CYS A 29 -1.19 9.45 6.94
C CYS A 29 -1.15 9.37 8.48
N GLY A 30 -2.06 10.09 9.14
CA GLY A 30 -2.47 9.93 10.54
C GLY A 30 -1.34 9.79 11.57
N HIS A 31 -0.70 10.90 11.95
CA HIS A 31 0.06 10.95 13.20
C HIS A 31 -0.90 11.17 14.38
N GLU A 32 -1.54 10.11 14.83
CA GLU A 32 -2.15 10.09 16.16
C GLU A 32 -1.04 9.75 17.17
N LYS A 33 -0.68 10.73 18.02
CA LYS A 33 0.01 10.39 19.26
C LYS A 33 -0.90 9.44 20.03
N PRO A 34 -0.38 8.34 20.61
CA PRO A 34 -1.15 7.59 21.59
C PRO A 34 -1.59 8.57 22.68
N ILE A 35 -2.89 8.75 22.83
CA ILE A 35 -3.46 9.43 23.98
C ILE A 35 -3.17 8.50 25.16
N ASP A 36 -2.32 8.97 26.07
CA ASP A 36 -2.02 8.33 27.35
C ASP A 36 -3.30 8.26 28.19
N PRO A 37 -3.86 7.07 28.48
CA PRO A 37 -5.03 6.96 29.33
C PRO A 37 -4.56 6.92 30.78
N GLN A 38 -4.27 8.09 31.37
CA GLN A 38 -4.49 8.25 32.81
C GLN A 38 -5.97 8.53 33.03
N ALA A 39 -6.76 7.46 33.00
CA ALA A 39 -8.10 7.42 33.57
C ALA A 39 -8.25 6.08 34.31
N GLU A 40 -8.30 6.20 35.64
CA GLU A 40 -8.79 5.24 36.64
C GLU A 40 -8.62 3.74 36.37
N LEU A 41 -7.66 3.18 37.12
CA LEU A 41 -7.52 1.78 37.45
C LEU A 41 -8.82 1.18 38.01
N LEU A 42 -9.44 0.27 37.26
CA LEU A 42 -10.11 -0.90 37.82
C LEU A 42 -9.35 -2.16 37.35
N PRO A 43 -9.12 -3.15 38.23
CA PRO A 43 -8.25 -4.27 37.91
C PRO A 43 -9.04 -5.38 37.22
N GLU A 44 -8.95 -5.46 35.89
CA GLU A 44 -9.19 -6.74 35.20
C GLU A 44 -7.86 -7.41 34.87
N GLN A 45 -7.60 -8.47 35.64
CA GLN A 45 -6.44 -9.32 35.52
C GLN A 45 -6.58 -10.30 34.34
N ASN A 46 -5.46 -10.46 33.62
CA ASN A 46 -5.00 -11.73 33.05
C ASN A 46 -5.89 -12.48 32.03
N ILE A 47 -5.86 -12.08 30.76
CA ILE A 47 -5.84 -13.06 29.65
C ILE A 47 -4.96 -12.53 28.50
N GLU A 48 -3.64 -12.62 28.64
CA GLU A 48 -2.72 -12.71 27.49
C GLU A 48 -1.35 -13.23 27.92
N ARG A 49 -1.32 -14.51 28.29
CA ARG A 49 -0.10 -15.34 28.30
C ARG A 49 -0.47 -16.78 27.96
N ALA A 50 -0.71 -17.01 26.68
CA ALA A 50 -0.71 -18.35 26.11
C ALA A 50 -0.23 -18.26 24.66
N PHE A 51 1.09 -18.20 24.48
CA PHE A 51 1.84 -18.84 23.38
C PHE A 51 3.32 -18.52 23.55
N GLN A 52 3.92 -19.07 24.61
CA GLN A 52 5.36 -19.32 24.74
C GLN A 52 5.58 -20.17 26.00
N LYS A 53 5.36 -21.49 25.90
CA LYS A 53 5.87 -22.45 26.88
C LYS A 53 5.98 -23.86 26.30
N GLN A 54 7.16 -24.15 25.76
CA GLN A 54 7.88 -25.43 25.77
C GLN A 54 9.32 -24.99 25.45
N GLU A 55 10.35 -25.14 26.28
CA GLU A 55 10.60 -26.02 27.43
C GLU A 55 11.49 -25.26 28.44
N THR A 56 11.43 -25.66 29.71
CA THR A 56 12.32 -25.18 30.78
C THR A 56 12.94 -26.38 31.48
N LEU A 57 14.18 -26.15 31.96
CA LEU A 57 14.97 -26.86 32.99
C LEU A 57 15.91 -27.93 32.42
N THR A 58 17.22 -27.81 32.62
CA THR A 58 17.86 -27.85 33.95
C THR A 58 19.05 -26.90 34.13
N ALA A 59 19.19 -26.41 35.36
CA ALA A 59 20.34 -25.67 35.89
C ALA A 59 21.47 -26.64 36.29
N GLY A 60 22.72 -26.21 36.10
CA GLY A 60 23.91 -26.89 36.62
C GLY A 60 25.15 -26.00 36.49
N HIS A 61 25.71 -25.59 37.62
CA HIS A 61 26.90 -24.76 37.77
C HIS A 61 28.22 -25.51 37.48
N ASN A 62 29.25 -24.70 37.15
CA ASN A 62 30.71 -24.93 37.25
C ASN A 62 31.37 -25.91 36.25
N PHE A 63 32.32 -25.42 35.44
CA PHE A 63 33.77 -25.58 35.65
C PHE A 63 34.60 -25.00 34.48
N ILE A 64 35.80 -24.56 34.83
CA ILE A 64 36.88 -23.97 34.02
C ILE A 64 37.55 -25.04 33.13
N ALA A 65 37.89 -24.72 31.86
CA ALA A 65 39.19 -25.02 31.22
C ALA A 65 39.25 -24.51 29.77
N PRO A 66 40.45 -24.10 29.28
CA PRO A 66 40.67 -23.67 27.90
C PRO A 66 40.91 -24.88 26.99
N VAL A 67 40.16 -25.00 25.90
CA VAL A 67 40.39 -26.03 24.89
C VAL A 67 41.25 -25.47 23.76
N LEU A 68 42.36 -26.17 23.56
CA LEU A 68 43.35 -26.00 22.51
C LEU A 68 42.73 -26.01 21.12
N ARG A 69 43.24 -25.09 20.30
CA ARG A 69 42.99 -24.96 18.86
C ARG A 69 43.66 -26.14 18.15
N GLU A 70 42.86 -27.10 17.69
CA GLU A 70 43.33 -28.20 16.84
C GLU A 70 43.29 -27.76 15.37
N SER A 71 44.47 -27.78 14.76
CA SER A 71 44.74 -27.41 13.38
C SER A 71 44.19 -28.50 12.45
N ALA A 72 43.23 -28.17 11.60
CA ALA A 72 42.79 -29.07 10.53
C ALA A 72 43.94 -29.26 9.50
N PRO A 73 44.16 -30.48 8.99
CA PRO A 73 45.16 -30.75 7.97
C PRO A 73 44.73 -30.20 6.61
N ALA A 74 45.72 -29.67 5.88
CA ALA A 74 45.57 -29.17 4.52
C ALA A 74 45.05 -30.28 3.59
N GLU A 75 43.84 -30.08 3.08
CA GLU A 75 43.24 -30.90 2.03
C GLU A 75 44.00 -30.66 0.72
N LYS A 76 44.62 -31.72 0.20
CA LYS A 76 45.27 -31.70 -1.13
C LYS A 76 44.18 -31.63 -2.18
N ILE A 77 44.06 -30.46 -2.80
CA ILE A 77 43.24 -30.24 -4.00
C ILE A 77 43.83 -31.10 -5.13
N HIS A 78 43.12 -32.16 -5.49
CA HIS A 78 43.37 -32.91 -6.72
C HIS A 78 42.79 -32.11 -7.88
N LEU A 79 43.68 -31.54 -8.71
CA LEU A 79 43.29 -30.84 -9.93
C LEU A 79 43.01 -31.89 -11.00
N ASP A 80 41.73 -32.17 -11.23
CA ASP A 80 41.31 -32.94 -12.39
C ASP A 80 41.65 -32.18 -13.68
N PRO A 81 42.06 -32.88 -14.75
CA PRO A 81 42.36 -32.27 -16.04
C PRO A 81 41.11 -31.61 -16.63
N PRO A 82 41.26 -30.44 -17.29
CA PRO A 82 40.14 -29.69 -17.83
C PRO A 82 39.40 -30.54 -18.88
N THR A 83 38.12 -30.76 -18.61
CA THR A 83 37.19 -31.37 -19.57
C THR A 83 37.10 -30.48 -20.82
N PRO A 84 37.16 -31.04 -22.04
CA PRO A 84 37.06 -30.26 -23.26
C PRO A 84 35.74 -29.49 -23.30
N VAL A 85 35.85 -28.17 -23.33
CA VAL A 85 34.73 -27.22 -23.40
C VAL A 85 33.98 -27.45 -24.69
N ALA A 86 32.73 -27.90 -24.59
CA ALA A 86 31.84 -28.01 -25.74
C ALA A 86 31.60 -26.62 -26.35
N PRO A 87 31.53 -26.51 -27.70
CA PRO A 87 31.29 -25.24 -28.37
C PRO A 87 29.97 -24.61 -27.89
N PRO A 88 29.93 -23.28 -27.71
CA PRO A 88 28.74 -22.58 -27.23
C PRO A 88 27.56 -22.88 -28.15
N LYS A 89 26.54 -23.52 -27.57
CA LYS A 89 25.26 -23.75 -28.22
C LYS A 89 24.69 -22.37 -28.54
N ALA A 90 24.45 -22.09 -29.82
CA ALA A 90 23.92 -20.82 -30.29
C ALA A 90 22.77 -20.36 -29.38
N GLU A 91 23.00 -19.27 -28.68
CA GLU A 91 22.02 -18.62 -27.83
C GLU A 91 20.86 -18.25 -28.73
N THR A 92 19.77 -18.99 -28.58
CA THR A 92 18.50 -18.63 -29.17
C THR A 92 18.12 -17.32 -28.49
N GLU A 93 18.33 -16.21 -29.20
CA GLU A 93 17.77 -14.91 -28.86
C GLU A 93 16.27 -15.11 -28.63
N LEU A 94 15.89 -15.31 -27.37
CA LEU A 94 14.53 -15.13 -26.92
C LEU A 94 14.24 -13.66 -27.15
N THR A 95 13.70 -13.36 -28.33
CA THR A 95 13.10 -12.07 -28.63
C THR A 95 11.96 -11.92 -27.65
N LEU A 96 12.26 -11.30 -26.50
CA LEU A 96 11.30 -10.96 -25.46
C LEU A 96 10.33 -9.97 -26.12
N SER A 97 9.28 -10.50 -26.73
CA SER A 97 8.28 -9.70 -27.44
C SER A 97 7.76 -8.67 -26.45
N ALA A 98 7.97 -7.39 -26.76
CA ALA A 98 7.55 -6.32 -25.89
C ALA A 98 6.06 -6.53 -25.53
N PRO A 99 5.69 -6.45 -24.25
CA PRO A 99 4.33 -6.70 -23.81
C PRO A 99 3.39 -5.83 -24.63
N HIS A 100 2.41 -6.46 -25.28
CA HIS A 100 1.51 -5.77 -26.18
C HIS A 100 0.68 -4.75 -25.38
N PRO A 101 0.65 -3.46 -25.76
CA PRO A 101 -0.01 -2.38 -25.01
C PRO A 101 -1.55 -2.47 -24.99
N SER A 102 -2.14 -3.60 -25.40
CA SER A 102 -3.59 -3.82 -25.48
C SER A 102 -4.22 -4.47 -24.24
N GLN A 103 -3.44 -4.84 -23.22
CA GLN A 103 -3.97 -5.63 -22.08
C GLN A 103 -4.85 -4.86 -21.08
N CYS A 104 -4.88 -3.52 -21.13
CA CYS A 104 -5.73 -2.73 -20.23
C CYS A 104 -7.02 -2.19 -20.87
N TRP A 105 -7.26 -2.54 -22.13
CA TRP A 105 -8.54 -2.30 -22.79
C TRP A 105 -9.56 -3.30 -22.23
N MET A 106 -10.71 -2.78 -21.78
CA MET A 106 -11.86 -3.54 -21.28
C MET A 106 -11.84 -3.97 -19.79
N GLY A 107 -11.64 -3.02 -18.89
CA GLY A 107 -12.24 -3.06 -17.53
C GLY A 107 -11.67 -4.07 -16.53
N ASP A 108 -10.85 -5.03 -16.97
CA ASP A 108 -10.18 -5.98 -16.09
C ASP A 108 -8.73 -5.55 -15.86
N VAL A 109 -8.46 -4.97 -14.68
CA VAL A 109 -7.11 -4.58 -14.25
C VAL A 109 -6.44 -5.68 -13.43
N THR A 110 -7.04 -6.87 -13.30
CA THR A 110 -6.60 -7.89 -12.32
C THR A 110 -5.17 -8.38 -12.58
N ASN A 111 -4.84 -8.74 -13.82
CA ASN A 111 -3.51 -9.25 -14.16
C ASN A 111 -2.45 -8.13 -14.10
N PRO A 112 -2.65 -6.96 -14.75
CA PRO A 112 -1.72 -5.83 -14.61
C PRO A 112 -1.49 -5.42 -13.15
N LEU A 113 -2.56 -5.35 -12.35
CA LEU A 113 -2.47 -5.01 -10.94
C LEU A 113 -1.65 -6.04 -10.16
N ARG A 114 -1.84 -7.34 -10.42
CA ARG A 114 -1.08 -8.39 -9.75
C ARG A 114 0.41 -8.26 -10.04
N GLU A 115 0.78 -8.06 -11.31
CA GLU A 115 2.18 -7.89 -11.72
C GLU A 115 2.82 -6.66 -11.06
N VAL A 116 2.12 -5.52 -11.07
CA VAL A 116 2.57 -4.30 -10.39
C VAL A 116 2.76 -4.52 -8.90
N VAL A 117 1.79 -5.16 -8.23
CA VAL A 117 1.86 -5.43 -6.79
C VAL A 117 3.01 -6.37 -6.45
N THR A 118 3.17 -7.47 -7.19
CA THR A 118 4.30 -8.40 -6.99
C THR A 118 5.63 -7.68 -7.12
N SER A 119 5.82 -6.85 -8.15
CA SER A 119 7.04 -6.06 -8.30
C SER A 119 7.26 -5.05 -7.17
N LEU A 120 6.20 -4.46 -6.61
CA LEU A 120 6.32 -3.54 -5.47
C LEU A 120 6.61 -4.25 -4.15
N GLU A 121 6.10 -5.47 -3.95
CA GLU A 121 6.44 -6.30 -2.78
C GLU A 121 7.91 -6.73 -2.79
N GLU A 122 8.45 -7.10 -3.96
CA GLU A 122 9.87 -7.43 -4.15
C GLU A 122 10.80 -6.27 -3.76
N GLN A 123 10.34 -5.02 -3.92
CA GLN A 123 11.09 -3.83 -3.50
C GLN A 123 11.12 -3.62 -1.98
N SER A 124 10.33 -4.36 -1.19
CA SER A 124 10.31 -4.31 0.28
C SER A 124 10.22 -2.88 0.84
N LEU A 125 9.30 -2.09 0.30
CA LEU A 125 9.18 -0.66 0.60
C LEU A 125 8.78 -0.43 2.07
N LEU A 126 9.74 -0.05 2.92
CA LEU A 126 9.48 0.19 4.34
C LEU A 126 8.50 1.35 4.54
N TYR A 127 7.48 1.10 5.34
CA TYR A 127 6.39 2.05 5.56
C TYR A 127 6.88 3.36 6.19
N ASN A 128 6.55 4.47 5.55
CA ASN A 128 6.76 5.85 5.99
C ASN A 128 8.22 6.19 6.33
N THR A 129 9.19 5.59 5.64
CA THR A 129 10.62 5.93 5.76
C THR A 129 11.11 6.99 4.77
N GLY A 130 10.34 7.32 3.74
CA GLY A 130 10.80 8.17 2.65
C GLY A 130 9.71 8.58 1.68
N PRO A 131 10.08 9.13 0.51
CA PRO A 131 9.14 9.56 -0.50
C PRO A 131 8.25 8.41 -0.99
N LEU A 132 6.94 8.66 -0.99
CA LEU A 132 5.92 7.71 -1.45
C LEU A 132 5.96 6.35 -0.75
N THR A 133 6.31 6.31 0.54
CA THR A 133 6.23 5.08 1.34
C THR A 133 5.15 5.12 2.43
N ASP A 134 4.33 6.16 2.48
CA ASP A 134 3.09 6.19 3.27
C ASP A 134 1.93 5.55 2.51
N CYS A 135 0.75 5.50 3.13
CA CYS A 135 -0.41 4.75 2.62
C CYS A 135 -0.82 5.18 1.20
N SER A 136 -0.98 6.49 0.98
CA SER A 136 -1.30 7.04 -0.33
C SER A 136 -0.12 7.05 -1.29
N GLY A 137 1.11 7.18 -0.77
CA GLY A 137 2.33 7.14 -1.59
C GLY A 137 2.55 5.78 -2.22
N ILE A 138 2.35 4.71 -1.46
CA ILE A 138 2.40 3.33 -1.96
C ILE A 138 1.32 3.11 -3.01
N PHE A 139 0.12 3.64 -2.80
CA PHE A 139 -0.94 3.59 -3.81
C PHE A 139 -0.56 4.34 -5.09
N HIS A 140 0.08 5.52 -5.00
CA HIS A 140 0.60 6.22 -6.17
C HIS A 140 1.63 5.39 -6.95
N ARG A 141 2.46 4.58 -6.28
CA ARG A 141 3.37 3.64 -6.96
C ARG A 141 2.61 2.56 -7.72
N VAL A 142 1.49 2.06 -7.18
CA VAL A 142 0.60 1.15 -7.91
C VAL A 142 0.08 1.83 -9.18
N LEU A 143 -0.41 3.07 -9.08
CA LEU A 143 -0.91 3.81 -10.24
C LEU A 143 0.17 4.09 -11.29
N GLN A 144 1.41 4.34 -10.87
CA GLN A 144 2.55 4.52 -11.77
C GLN A 144 2.85 3.25 -12.56
N GLY A 145 2.97 2.10 -11.88
CA GLY A 145 3.17 0.81 -12.56
C GLY A 145 2.02 0.46 -13.50
N LEU A 146 0.78 0.74 -13.10
CA LEU A 146 -0.37 0.54 -13.97
C LEU A 146 -0.39 1.50 -15.16
N LYS A 147 0.08 2.75 -15.02
CA LYS A 147 0.15 3.72 -16.12
C LYS A 147 1.11 3.27 -17.21
N GLU A 148 2.20 2.61 -16.85
CA GLU A 148 3.16 2.03 -17.81
C GLU A 148 2.55 0.90 -18.61
N GLN A 149 1.74 0.05 -17.97
CA GLN A 149 1.07 -1.09 -18.63
C GLN A 149 -0.24 -0.69 -19.34
N CYS A 150 -0.88 0.38 -18.89
CA CYS A 150 -2.19 0.85 -19.34
C CYS A 150 -2.12 2.28 -19.89
N PRO A 151 -1.37 2.53 -20.99
CA PRO A 151 -1.26 3.88 -21.55
C PRO A 151 -2.64 4.38 -22.02
N GLY A 152 -3.02 5.58 -21.58
CA GLY A 152 -4.27 6.24 -21.98
C GLY A 152 -5.35 6.34 -20.89
N ARG A 153 -5.16 5.74 -19.71
CA ARG A 153 -6.01 6.03 -18.55
C ARG A 153 -5.57 7.31 -17.84
N ASP A 154 -6.56 8.12 -17.44
CA ASP A 154 -6.35 9.25 -16.53
C ASP A 154 -6.22 8.71 -15.10
N PHE A 155 -5.12 9.06 -14.43
CA PHE A 155 -4.82 8.67 -13.05
C PHE A 155 -4.53 9.93 -12.23
N PRO A 156 -4.89 9.96 -10.93
CA PRO A 156 -4.49 11.04 -10.04
C PRO A 156 -2.96 11.17 -10.00
N THR A 157 -2.46 12.39 -9.81
CA THR A 157 -1.01 12.64 -9.79
C THR A 157 -0.50 12.94 -8.39
N VAL A 158 0.77 12.68 -8.14
CA VAL A 158 1.39 12.90 -6.83
C VAL A 158 1.34 14.39 -6.44
N GLU A 159 1.43 15.30 -7.41
CA GLU A 159 1.50 16.74 -7.20
C GLU A 159 0.17 17.34 -6.74
N LYS A 160 -0.96 16.81 -7.25
CA LYS A 160 -2.30 17.34 -6.97
C LYS A 160 -3.06 16.49 -5.95
N ASP A 161 -2.87 15.18 -6.01
CA ASP A 161 -3.72 14.19 -5.35
C ASP A 161 -2.90 13.35 -4.35
N ARG A 162 -1.98 13.98 -3.61
CA ARG A 162 -0.94 13.29 -2.82
C ARG A 162 -1.47 12.40 -1.70
N ASP A 163 -2.43 12.91 -0.92
CA ASP A 163 -2.91 12.25 0.30
C ASP A 163 -4.20 11.45 0.06
N SER A 164 -4.58 10.63 1.05
CA SER A 164 -5.73 9.73 0.94
C SER A 164 -7.06 10.46 0.69
N ARG A 165 -7.23 11.67 1.22
CA ARG A 165 -8.43 12.49 1.03
C ARG A 165 -8.39 13.17 -0.33
N ALA A 166 -7.24 13.66 -0.78
CA ALA A 166 -7.08 14.22 -2.11
C ALA A 166 -7.37 13.18 -3.20
N LEU A 167 -6.90 11.93 -3.01
CA LEU A 167 -7.27 10.80 -3.87
C LEU A 167 -8.79 10.57 -3.88
N ALA A 168 -9.42 10.50 -2.71
CA ALA A 168 -10.88 10.33 -2.63
C ALA A 168 -11.64 11.48 -3.33
N ARG A 169 -11.18 12.73 -3.15
CA ARG A 169 -11.72 13.91 -3.83
C ARG A 169 -11.62 13.76 -5.36
N TRP A 170 -10.46 13.33 -5.87
CA TRP A 170 -10.26 13.11 -7.31
C TRP A 170 -11.27 12.12 -7.90
N TYR A 171 -11.56 11.02 -7.18
CA TYR A 171 -12.59 10.06 -7.59
C TYR A 171 -14.01 10.62 -7.45
N HIS A 172 -14.28 11.39 -6.40
CA HIS A 172 -15.59 11.99 -6.19
C HIS A 172 -15.95 13.00 -7.28
N GLU A 173 -15.03 13.91 -7.62
CA GLU A 173 -15.23 14.92 -8.68
C GLU A 173 -15.49 14.30 -10.06
N ARG A 174 -15.14 13.03 -10.23
CA ARG A 174 -15.37 12.24 -11.46
C ARG A 174 -16.59 11.32 -11.36
N GLY A 175 -17.37 11.39 -10.29
CA GLY A 175 -18.52 10.52 -10.05
C GLY A 175 -18.15 9.05 -9.84
N LYS A 176 -16.92 8.76 -9.43
CA LYS A 176 -16.37 7.40 -9.27
C LYS A 176 -16.22 6.95 -7.81
N LEU A 177 -16.40 7.86 -6.85
CA LEU A 177 -16.37 7.52 -5.42
C LEU A 177 -17.78 7.15 -4.95
N GLN A 178 -17.92 5.96 -4.38
CA GLN A 178 -19.15 5.48 -3.76
C GLN A 178 -18.97 5.42 -2.24
N LEU A 179 -19.89 6.02 -1.49
CA LEU A 179 -19.94 5.94 -0.03
C LEU A 179 -20.48 4.58 0.42
N ILE A 180 -20.04 4.13 1.59
CA ILE A 180 -20.32 2.79 2.11
C ILE A 180 -20.91 2.91 3.51
N ASP A 181 -22.23 2.84 3.56
CA ASP A 181 -22.98 2.90 4.82
C ASP A 181 -22.95 1.53 5.52
N ASN A 182 -23.13 0.45 4.73
CA ASN A 182 -23.06 -0.92 5.19
C ASN A 182 -22.07 -1.75 4.35
N ALA A 183 -20.97 -2.16 4.98
CA ALA A 183 -19.90 -2.92 4.36
C ALA A 183 -20.34 -4.31 3.88
N GLU A 184 -21.24 -4.97 4.62
CA GLU A 184 -21.68 -6.33 4.31
C GLU A 184 -22.61 -6.40 3.10
N GLU A 185 -23.49 -5.40 2.98
CA GLU A 185 -24.39 -5.20 1.85
C GLU A 185 -23.64 -4.72 0.61
N SER A 186 -22.59 -3.92 0.82
CA SER A 186 -21.75 -3.38 -0.26
C SER A 186 -20.67 -4.35 -0.76
N ALA A 187 -20.59 -5.56 -0.22
CA ALA A 187 -19.50 -6.50 -0.48
C ALA A 187 -19.34 -6.86 -1.98
N ALA A 188 -20.38 -6.71 -2.81
CA ALA A 188 -20.29 -6.92 -4.26
C ALA A 188 -19.36 -5.93 -4.98
N LEU A 189 -19.05 -4.79 -4.35
CA LEU A 189 -18.10 -3.79 -4.85
C LEU A 189 -16.65 -4.22 -4.66
N LEU A 190 -16.38 -5.18 -3.77
CA LEU A 190 -15.06 -5.76 -3.56
C LEU A 190 -14.71 -6.64 -4.76
N LYS A 191 -13.79 -6.15 -5.58
CA LYS A 191 -13.21 -6.83 -6.75
C LYS A 191 -11.76 -6.39 -6.90
N PRO A 192 -10.86 -7.19 -7.50
CA PRO A 192 -9.52 -6.72 -7.83
C PRO A 192 -9.53 -5.36 -8.55
N GLY A 193 -8.68 -4.43 -8.11
CA GLY A 193 -8.66 -3.03 -8.54
C GLY A 193 -9.65 -2.10 -7.84
N ALA A 194 -10.40 -2.58 -6.84
CA ALA A 194 -11.17 -1.71 -5.97
C ALA A 194 -10.23 -0.96 -5.02
N ILE A 195 -10.45 0.33 -4.85
CA ILE A 195 -9.70 1.19 -3.94
C ILE A 195 -10.56 1.37 -2.71
N ILE A 196 -10.08 0.89 -1.58
CA ILE A 196 -10.83 0.93 -0.32
C ILE A 196 -10.31 2.09 0.50
N PHE A 197 -11.21 2.99 0.89
CA PHE A 197 -10.90 4.08 1.81
C PHE A 197 -11.45 3.74 3.19
N PHE A 198 -10.59 3.88 4.21
CA PHE A 198 -10.95 3.62 5.59
C PHE A 198 -10.97 4.91 6.40
N GLY A 199 -11.94 4.99 7.31
CA GLY A 199 -12.05 6.07 8.29
C GLY A 199 -10.97 6.01 9.37
N ARG A 200 -11.16 6.79 10.43
CA ARG A 200 -10.26 6.82 11.58
C ARG A 200 -10.39 5.57 12.44
N ASN A 201 -9.31 5.26 13.14
CA ASN A 201 -9.24 4.11 14.02
C ASN A 201 -10.22 4.27 15.19
N GLY A 202 -11.16 3.34 15.32
CA GLY A 202 -12.16 3.33 16.39
C GLY A 202 -13.31 4.31 16.21
N SER A 203 -13.37 5.04 15.10
CA SER A 203 -14.53 5.86 14.74
C SER A 203 -15.60 5.02 14.02
N VAL A 204 -16.86 5.34 14.30
CA VAL A 204 -18.03 4.74 13.64
C VAL A 204 -18.68 5.80 12.76
N TYR A 205 -19.03 5.41 11.54
CA TYR A 205 -19.59 6.27 10.50
C TYR A 205 -20.96 5.71 10.08
N GLU A 206 -22.04 6.35 10.54
CA GLU A 206 -23.43 5.91 10.28
C GLU A 206 -24.19 6.83 9.33
N ASP A 207 -24.01 8.15 9.49
CA ASP A 207 -24.61 9.19 8.63
C ASP A 207 -23.52 10.22 8.31
N PHE A 208 -22.91 10.09 7.14
CA PHE A 208 -21.79 10.91 6.73
C PHE A 208 -21.87 11.29 5.26
N SER A 209 -21.41 12.51 4.97
CA SER A 209 -21.26 13.02 3.62
C SER A 209 -19.84 12.83 3.09
N VAL A 210 -19.65 13.09 1.80
CA VAL A 210 -18.30 13.15 1.21
C VAL A 210 -17.46 14.23 1.89
N ASP A 211 -18.04 15.40 2.21
CA ASP A 211 -17.31 16.48 2.89
C ASP A 211 -16.81 16.06 4.27
N ASP A 212 -17.58 15.24 4.99
CA ASP A 212 -17.15 14.64 6.26
C ASP A 212 -15.94 13.73 6.06
N LEU A 213 -15.96 12.91 4.99
CA LEU A 213 -14.85 12.02 4.63
C LEU A 213 -13.59 12.77 4.19
N LEU A 214 -13.75 13.93 3.54
CA LEU A 214 -12.65 14.75 3.05
C LEU A 214 -12.11 15.72 4.11
N THR A 215 -12.82 15.89 5.23
CA THR A 215 -12.40 16.75 6.33
C THR A 215 -11.20 16.15 7.08
N PRO A 216 -10.06 16.87 7.19
CA PRO A 216 -8.90 16.41 7.93
C PRO A 216 -9.25 16.03 9.38
N ARG A 217 -8.68 14.91 9.86
CA ARG A 217 -8.91 14.39 11.23
C ARG A 217 -10.36 14.00 11.55
N LYS A 218 -11.28 14.02 10.59
CA LYS A 218 -12.64 13.50 10.76
C LYS A 218 -12.86 12.25 9.92
N GLY A 219 -12.55 12.34 8.63
CA GLY A 219 -12.89 11.33 7.65
C GLY A 219 -11.79 10.30 7.38
N ILE A 220 -11.46 10.15 6.10
CA ILE A 220 -10.54 9.14 5.58
C ILE A 220 -9.15 9.30 6.22
N ALA A 221 -8.64 8.20 6.75
CA ALA A 221 -7.32 8.12 7.38
C ALA A 221 -6.40 7.09 6.70
N HIS A 222 -6.95 6.13 5.95
CA HIS A 222 -6.17 5.09 5.30
C HIS A 222 -6.76 4.68 3.96
N LEU A 223 -5.96 4.04 3.10
CA LEU A 223 -6.47 3.36 1.90
C LEU A 223 -5.61 2.14 1.52
N GLY A 224 -6.13 1.36 0.58
CA GLY A 224 -5.40 0.30 -0.11
C GLY A 224 -6.11 -0.12 -1.39
N VAL A 225 -5.50 -1.03 -2.14
CA VAL A 225 -6.08 -1.61 -3.36
C VAL A 225 -6.34 -3.10 -3.18
N VAL A 226 -7.56 -3.54 -3.49
CA VAL A 226 -7.93 -4.95 -3.45
C VAL A 226 -7.22 -5.67 -4.58
N VAL A 227 -6.49 -6.74 -4.25
CA VAL A 227 -5.77 -7.56 -5.23
C VAL A 227 -6.47 -8.89 -5.50
N LYS A 228 -7.21 -9.40 -4.51
CA LYS A 228 -7.95 -10.67 -4.62
C LYS A 228 -9.14 -10.68 -3.67
N VAL A 229 -10.19 -11.41 -4.04
CA VAL A 229 -11.42 -11.53 -3.24
C VAL A 229 -11.76 -13.00 -3.10
N HIS A 230 -12.01 -13.41 -1.87
CA HIS A 230 -12.33 -14.80 -1.53
C HIS A 230 -13.83 -14.90 -1.24
N LYS A 231 -14.47 -15.86 -1.90
CA LYS A 231 -15.92 -16.08 -1.82
C LYS A 231 -16.19 -17.52 -1.37
N ASP A 232 -17.32 -17.74 -0.71
CA ASP A 232 -17.82 -19.09 -0.47
C ASP A 232 -18.48 -19.69 -1.72
N GLU A 233 -18.95 -20.93 -1.59
CA GLU A 233 -19.64 -21.67 -2.66
C GLU A 233 -20.90 -20.96 -3.17
N SER A 234 -21.55 -20.14 -2.34
CA SER A 234 -22.71 -19.33 -2.73
C SER A 234 -22.35 -18.03 -3.45
N GLY A 235 -21.05 -17.73 -3.58
CA GLY A 235 -20.54 -16.49 -4.16
C GLY A 235 -20.51 -15.31 -3.18
N LYS A 236 -20.81 -15.52 -1.90
CA LYS A 236 -20.75 -14.48 -0.86
C LYS A 236 -19.29 -14.20 -0.49
N VAL A 237 -18.92 -12.92 -0.45
CA VAL A 237 -17.55 -12.51 -0.09
C VAL A 237 -17.27 -12.83 1.38
N LEU A 238 -16.22 -13.60 1.63
CA LEU A 238 -15.74 -13.97 2.96
C LEU A 238 -14.66 -13.01 3.46
N HIS A 239 -13.69 -12.68 2.62
CA HIS A 239 -12.60 -11.74 2.89
C HIS A 239 -11.94 -11.30 1.59
N TYR A 240 -11.00 -10.36 1.67
CA TYR A 240 -10.20 -9.94 0.53
C TYR A 240 -8.74 -9.72 0.92
N GLU A 241 -7.88 -9.77 -0.09
CA GLU A 241 -6.47 -9.43 0.02
C GLU A 241 -6.27 -7.96 -0.42
N LEU A 242 -5.55 -7.18 0.39
CA LEU A 242 -5.34 -5.74 0.19
C LEU A 242 -3.85 -5.43 0.11
N PHE A 243 -3.41 -4.79 -0.97
CA PHE A 243 -2.07 -4.21 -1.02
C PHE A 243 -2.10 -2.78 -0.50
N HIS A 244 -1.30 -2.50 0.53
CA HIS A 244 -1.18 -1.17 1.13
C HIS A 244 0.09 -1.01 1.97
N GLY A 245 0.42 0.24 2.33
CA GLY A 245 1.33 0.49 3.44
C GLY A 245 0.64 0.25 4.78
N TYR A 246 1.28 -0.43 5.71
CA TYR A 246 0.69 -0.69 7.02
C TYR A 246 1.75 -0.92 8.10
N GLY A 247 1.29 -1.12 9.33
CA GLY A 247 2.14 -1.55 10.43
C GLY A 247 3.02 -0.43 10.99
N ARG A 248 4.20 -0.83 11.47
CA ARG A 248 5.11 0.08 12.19
C ARG A 248 6.02 0.79 11.20
N LYS A 249 6.05 2.12 11.30
CA LYS A 249 6.93 3.00 10.52
C LYS A 249 8.39 2.51 10.61
N GLY A 250 9.03 2.33 9.45
CA GLY A 250 10.42 1.89 9.34
C GLY A 250 10.70 0.44 9.70
N ILE A 251 9.65 -0.37 9.94
CA ILE A 251 9.80 -1.78 10.30
C ILE A 251 9.01 -2.65 9.32
N THR A 252 7.76 -2.31 9.08
CA THR A 252 6.88 -3.10 8.22
C THR A 252 7.01 -2.62 6.78
N ALA A 253 7.26 -3.53 5.84
CA ALA A 253 7.21 -3.25 4.42
C ALA A 253 5.75 -3.19 3.94
N ALA A 254 5.49 -2.41 2.89
CA ALA A 254 4.24 -2.50 2.14
C ALA A 254 4.08 -3.92 1.59
N SER A 255 2.91 -4.53 1.80
CA SER A 255 2.64 -5.88 1.32
C SER A 255 1.15 -6.11 1.14
N VAL A 256 0.81 -7.27 0.58
CA VAL A 256 -0.53 -7.82 0.58
C VAL A 256 -0.88 -8.36 1.96
N THR A 257 -2.10 -8.07 2.41
CA THR A 257 -2.64 -8.47 3.71
C THR A 257 -4.00 -9.14 3.53
N ASP A 258 -4.33 -10.16 4.34
CA ASP A 258 -5.49 -11.04 4.13
C ASP A 258 -6.50 -11.06 5.30
N TRP A 259 -6.31 -10.19 6.30
CA TRP A 259 -7.13 -10.15 7.52
C TRP A 259 -8.42 -9.32 7.37
N HIS A 260 -8.79 -8.91 6.16
CA HIS A 260 -9.97 -8.09 5.89
C HIS A 260 -11.25 -8.93 5.70
N LYS A 261 -11.80 -9.40 6.82
CA LYS A 261 -12.85 -10.43 6.83
C LYS A 261 -14.24 -9.85 7.02
N ARG A 262 -15.25 -10.49 6.41
CA ARG A 262 -16.67 -10.22 6.63
C ARG A 262 -17.02 -10.34 8.12
N THR A 263 -16.58 -11.42 8.74
CA THR A 263 -16.71 -11.67 10.18
C THR A 263 -15.33 -11.47 10.81
N PRO A 264 -15.07 -10.34 11.48
CA PRO A 264 -13.77 -10.04 12.05
C PRO A 264 -13.41 -11.00 13.17
N THR A 265 -12.11 -11.30 13.31
CA THR A 265 -11.62 -12.22 14.35
C THR A 265 -11.51 -11.58 15.73
N ARG A 266 -11.61 -10.24 15.82
CA ARG A 266 -11.45 -9.46 17.05
C ARG A 266 -12.70 -8.65 17.32
N ASN A 267 -13.12 -8.59 18.58
CA ASN A 267 -14.25 -7.78 19.01
C ASN A 267 -14.01 -6.29 18.72
N GLY A 268 -15.06 -5.60 18.27
CA GLY A 268 -15.03 -4.18 17.95
C GLY A 268 -14.32 -3.82 16.62
N TYR A 269 -13.92 -4.81 15.82
CA TYR A 269 -13.44 -4.57 14.46
C TYR A 269 -14.66 -4.58 13.54
N PRO A 270 -14.78 -3.65 12.58
CA PRO A 270 -15.91 -3.63 11.65
C PRO A 270 -15.75 -4.70 10.55
N PRO A 271 -16.85 -5.25 10.02
CA PRO A 271 -16.84 -6.09 8.82
C PRO A 271 -16.04 -5.45 7.70
N PHE A 272 -15.16 -6.24 7.05
CA PHE A 272 -14.30 -5.78 5.96
C PHE A 272 -13.40 -4.58 6.31
N GLY A 273 -13.17 -4.31 7.60
CA GLY A 273 -12.35 -3.21 8.05
C GLY A 273 -10.84 -3.44 7.90
N ASN A 274 -10.09 -2.38 8.21
CA ASN A 274 -8.64 -2.47 8.44
C ASN A 274 -8.35 -2.22 9.92
N GLY A 275 -8.21 -3.28 10.72
CA GLY A 275 -8.15 -3.14 12.17
C GLY A 275 -9.47 -2.59 12.71
N ARG A 276 -9.42 -1.51 13.49
CA ARG A 276 -10.63 -0.78 13.94
C ARG A 276 -11.04 0.35 12.99
N GLN A 277 -10.52 0.39 11.77
CA GLN A 277 -10.92 1.39 10.78
C GLN A 277 -12.05 0.84 9.92
N GLN A 278 -13.18 1.55 9.89
CA GLN A 278 -14.34 1.21 9.07
C GLN A 278 -14.08 1.49 7.59
N TRP A 279 -14.56 0.61 6.71
CA TRP A 279 -14.64 0.87 5.27
C TRP A 279 -15.74 1.90 5.01
N VAL A 280 -15.37 3.09 4.54
CA VAL A 280 -16.29 4.25 4.40
C VAL A 280 -16.54 4.67 2.97
N ALA A 281 -15.65 4.33 2.04
CA ALA A 281 -15.84 4.60 0.62
C ALA A 281 -15.06 3.62 -0.25
N VAL A 282 -15.49 3.48 -1.50
CA VAL A 282 -14.81 2.69 -2.53
C VAL A 282 -14.74 3.44 -3.85
N ALA A 283 -13.68 3.20 -4.61
CA ALA A 283 -13.57 3.59 -6.00
C ALA A 283 -12.98 2.45 -6.85
N ARG A 284 -12.86 2.66 -8.16
CA ARG A 284 -12.29 1.70 -9.12
C ARG A 284 -11.17 2.37 -9.91
N ILE A 285 -10.07 1.63 -10.08
CA ILE A 285 -8.96 1.94 -11.00
C ILE A 285 -9.44 1.88 -12.45
#